data_AF-A0A7S3W7D5-F1
#
_entry.id   AF-A0A7S3W7D5-F1
#
_cell.length_a   1.000
_cell.length_b   1.000
_cell.length_c   1.000
_cell.angle_alpha   90.00
_cell.angle_beta   90.00
_cell.angle_gamma   90.00
#
_symmetry.space_group_name_H-M   'P 1'
#
loop_
_entity.id
_entity.type
_entity.pdbx_description
1 polymer ?
#
loop_
_entity_poly.entity_id
_entity_poly.type
_entity_poly.pdbx_seq_one_letter_code
_entity_poly.pdbx_strand_id
1 'polypeptide(L)'
;EKVKDPVSFISAILNLKHKYDQFVRESFKESKDFQLALKQAFESFLNKDTRTAQYLSLFVDDMFRKGLKGMSSDVEIDASLEQVVTVFRFLQDKDVFENFYKQHLAR
;
A
#
# COMPACT_ATOMS: atom_id res chain seq x y z
N GLU A 1 -2.64 -8.61 22.16
CA GLU A 1 -3.35 -8.23 20.91
C GLU A 1 -3.01 -9.24 19.82
N LYS A 2 -3.98 -9.73 19.05
CA LYS A 2 -3.67 -10.56 17.88
C LYS A 2 -2.91 -9.67 16.89
N VAL A 3 -1.71 -10.07 16.50
CA VAL A 3 -0.95 -9.41 15.43
C VAL A 3 -1.89 -9.31 14.23
N LYS A 4 -2.29 -8.08 13.86
CA LYS A 4 -3.10 -7.85 12.67
C LYS A 4 -2.29 -8.36 11.50
N ASP A 5 -2.89 -9.22 10.68
CA ASP A 5 -2.25 -9.75 9.48
C ASP A 5 -1.79 -8.57 8.59
N PRO A 6 -0.47 -8.38 8.39
CA PRO A 6 0.08 -7.28 7.61
C PRO A 6 -0.49 -7.25 6.19
N VAL A 7 -0.74 -8.42 5.62
CA VAL A 7 -1.27 -8.56 4.27
C VAL A 7 -2.69 -8.02 4.22
N SER A 8 -3.58 -8.51 5.08
CA SER A 8 -4.95 -8.01 5.22
C SER A 8 -5.01 -6.51 5.51
N PHE A 9 -4.07 -5.97 6.30
CA PHE A 9 -4.01 -4.53 6.57
C PHE A 9 -3.74 -3.73 5.30
N ILE A 10 -2.68 -4.05 4.55
CA ILE A 10 -2.33 -3.33 3.32
C ILE A 10 -3.43 -3.48 2.25
N SER A 11 -4.00 -4.67 2.09
CA SER A 11 -5.16 -4.89 1.21
C SER A 11 -6.36 -4.02 1.60
N ALA A 12 -6.65 -3.87 2.90
CA ALA A 12 -7.71 -2.99 3.37
C ALA A 12 -7.44 -1.51 3.04
N ILE A 13 -6.19 -1.05 3.15
CA ILE A 13 -5.79 0.31 2.76
C ILE A 13 -5.99 0.56 1.27
N LEU A 14 -5.60 -0.39 0.42
CA LEU A 14 -5.78 -0.31 -1.03
C LEU A 14 -7.27 -0.25 -1.42
N ASN A 15 -8.09 -1.11 -0.82
CA ASN A 15 -9.54 -1.10 -1.04
C ASN A 15 -10.18 0.21 -0.58
N LEU A 16 -9.73 0.74 0.56
CA LEU A 16 -10.20 2.03 1.07
C LEU A 16 -9.85 3.17 0.10
N LYS A 17 -8.61 3.17 -0.41
CA LYS A 17 -8.14 4.16 -1.38
C LYS A 17 -8.97 4.11 -2.66
N HIS A 18 -9.16 2.93 -3.23
CA HIS A 18 -9.97 2.74 -4.43
C HIS A 18 -11.41 3.25 -4.24
N LYS A 19 -12.05 2.88 -3.12
CA LYS A 19 -13.40 3.32 -2.79
C LYS A 19 -13.52 4.84 -2.75
N TYR A 20 -12.60 5.53 -2.08
CA TYR A 20 -12.68 6.97 -1.93
C TYR A 20 -12.20 7.74 -3.16
N ASP A 21 -11.25 7.21 -3.94
CA ASP A 21 -10.91 7.77 -5.25
C ASP A 21 -12.13 7.75 -6.18
N GLN A 22 -12.83 6.60 -6.24
CA GLN A 22 -14.05 6.45 -7.01
C GLN A 22 -15.13 7.43 -6.55
N PHE A 23 -15.34 7.53 -5.23
CA PHE A 23 -16.30 8.45 -4.66
C PHE A 23 -15.99 9.91 -5.01
N VAL A 24 -14.73 10.33 -4.92
CA VAL A 24 -14.28 11.69 -5.31
C VAL A 24 -14.48 11.93 -6.81
N ARG A 25 -14.12 10.96 -7.64
CA ARG A 25 -14.30 11.05 -9.10
C ARG A 25 -15.77 11.22 -9.48
N GLU A 26 -16.65 10.37 -8.95
CA GLU A 26 -18.05 10.30 -9.37
C GLU A 26 -18.90 11.40 -8.73
N SER A 27 -18.72 11.64 -7.43
CA SER A 27 -19.57 12.59 -6.69
C SER A 27 -19.08 14.04 -6.81
N PHE A 28 -17.78 14.25 -7.00
CA PHE A 28 -17.16 15.58 -7.03
C PHE A 28 -16.45 15.90 -8.35
N LYS A 29 -16.70 15.11 -9.41
CA LYS A 29 -16.16 15.32 -10.77
C LYS A 29 -14.65 15.56 -10.77
N GLU A 30 -13.92 14.74 -10.01
CA GLU A 30 -12.46 14.84 -9.88
C GLU A 30 -11.95 16.20 -9.37
N SER A 31 -12.73 16.85 -8.48
CA SER A 31 -12.31 18.10 -7.85
C SER A 31 -10.94 17.95 -7.17
N LYS A 32 -10.01 18.81 -7.58
CA LYS A 32 -8.62 18.83 -7.08
C LYS A 32 -8.55 19.06 -5.57
N ASP A 33 -9.46 19.84 -5.02
CA ASP A 33 -9.51 20.12 -3.58
C ASP A 33 -9.85 18.86 -2.78
N PHE A 34 -10.82 18.07 -3.26
CA PHE A 34 -11.19 16.80 -2.63
C PHE A 34 -10.12 15.72 -2.82
N GLN A 35 -9.44 15.70 -3.98
CA GLN A 35 -8.29 14.82 -4.20
C GLN A 35 -7.13 15.15 -3.26
N LEU A 36 -6.85 16.44 -3.06
CA LEU A 36 -5.81 16.90 -2.13
C LEU A 36 -6.17 16.55 -0.67
N ALA A 37 -7.42 16.81 -0.26
CA ALA A 37 -7.89 16.47 1.08
C ALA A 37 -7.81 14.95 1.34
N LEU A 38 -8.20 14.13 0.35
CA LEU A 38 -8.09 12.68 0.43
C LEU A 38 -6.62 12.24 0.56
N LYS A 39 -5.73 12.80 -0.27
CA LYS A 39 -4.29 12.54 -0.20
C LYS A 39 -3.74 12.85 1.19
N GLN A 40 -4.03 14.04 1.72
CA GLN A 40 -3.58 14.48 3.06
C GLN A 40 -4.12 13.59 4.17
N ALA A 41 -5.37 13.13 4.07
CA ALA A 41 -5.95 12.21 5.03
C ALA A 41 -5.18 10.88 5.06
N PHE A 42 -4.87 10.30 3.88
CA PHE A 42 -4.07 9.08 3.77
C PHE A 42 -2.65 9.25 4.31
N GLU A 43 -1.96 10.33 3.97
CA GLU A 43 -0.65 10.65 4.55
C GLU A 43 -0.75 10.79 6.07
N SER A 44 -1.79 11.44 6.59
CA SER A 44 -1.94 11.67 8.03
C SER A 44 -2.12 10.37 8.80
N PHE A 45 -3.03 9.48 8.40
CA PHE A 45 -3.31 8.30 9.22
C PHE A 45 -2.30 7.16 9.01
N LEU A 46 -1.74 6.99 7.81
CA LEU A 46 -0.77 5.93 7.54
C LEU A 46 0.53 6.13 8.31
N ASN A 47 0.93 7.39 8.53
CA ASN A 47 2.16 7.73 9.26
C ASN A 47 1.97 7.91 10.77
N LYS A 48 0.76 7.68 11.32
CA LYS A 48 0.55 7.63 12.78
C LYS A 48 1.13 6.37 13.42
N ASP A 49 1.24 5.31 12.65
CA ASP A 49 1.74 4.01 13.09
C ASP A 49 2.98 3.65 12.29
N THR A 50 4.13 3.63 12.96
CA THR A 50 5.42 3.30 12.35
C THR A 50 5.47 1.88 11.78
N ARG A 51 4.54 1.00 12.19
CA ARG A 51 4.40 -0.37 11.66
C ARG A 51 3.89 -0.39 10.21
N THR A 52 3.28 0.67 9.71
CA THR A 52 2.77 0.71 8.32
C THR A 52 3.89 0.42 7.31
N ALA A 53 5.08 0.99 7.50
CA ALA A 53 6.24 0.73 6.66
C ALA A 53 6.69 -0.74 6.71
N GLN A 54 6.72 -1.33 7.92
CA GLN A 54 7.03 -2.74 8.10
C GLN A 54 5.98 -3.62 7.42
N TYR A 55 4.69 -3.32 7.59
CA TYR A 55 3.59 -4.10 7.02
C TYR A 55 3.60 -4.06 5.50
N LEU A 56 3.93 -2.91 4.91
CA LEU A 56 4.11 -2.81 3.47
C LEU A 56 5.24 -3.71 2.98
N SER A 57 6.38 -3.77 3.68
CA SER A 57 7.47 -4.67 3.28
C SER A 57 7.11 -6.16 3.39
N LEU A 58 6.34 -6.55 4.41
CA LEU A 58 5.83 -7.91 4.57
C LEU A 58 4.80 -8.26 3.49
N PHE A 59 3.96 -7.31 3.08
CA PHE A 59 3.05 -7.49 1.95
C PHE A 59 3.80 -7.76 0.65
N VAL A 60 4.88 -7.02 0.39
CA VAL A 60 5.72 -7.22 -0.80
C VAL A 60 6.41 -8.58 -0.78
N ASP A 61 6.97 -8.98 0.37
CA ASP A 61 7.59 -10.30 0.55
C ASP A 61 6.58 -11.44 0.31
N ASP A 62 5.37 -11.35 0.88
CA ASP A 62 4.29 -12.32 0.65
C ASP A 62 3.85 -12.36 -0.82
N MET A 63 3.72 -11.19 -1.45
CA MET A 63 3.39 -11.05 -2.87
C MET A 63 4.42 -11.74 -3.76
N PHE A 64 5.73 -11.57 -3.52
CA PHE A 64 6.76 -12.27 -4.28
C PHE A 64 6.77 -13.77 -3.99
N ARG A 65 6.66 -14.19 -2.73
CA ARG A 65 6.64 -15.62 -2.36
C ARG A 65 5.46 -16.38 -2.97
N LYS A 66 4.28 -15.74 -3.06
CA LYS A 66 3.08 -16.30 -3.71
C LYS A 66 3.12 -16.13 -5.23
N GLY A 67 3.59 -14.99 -5.72
CA GLY A 67 3.68 -14.65 -7.14
C GLY A 67 4.63 -15.56 -7.91
N LEU A 68 5.76 -15.95 -7.30
CA LEU A 68 6.69 -16.94 -7.84
C LEU A 68 6.08 -18.34 -8.05
N LYS A 69 4.88 -18.61 -7.50
CA LYS A 69 4.19 -19.91 -7.65
C LYS A 69 2.97 -19.87 -8.58
N GLY A 70 2.53 -18.71 -9.08
CA GLY A 70 1.27 -18.66 -9.84
C GLY A 70 0.94 -17.39 -10.62
N MET A 71 1.71 -16.29 -10.50
CA MET A 71 1.52 -15.13 -11.38
C MET A 71 2.19 -15.44 -12.72
N SER A 72 1.38 -15.58 -13.76
CA SER A 72 1.80 -16.21 -15.02
C SER A 72 2.24 -15.19 -16.08
N SER A 73 2.01 -13.88 -15.83
CA SER A 73 2.33 -12.81 -16.77
C SER A 73 2.91 -11.59 -16.06
N ASP A 74 3.84 -10.91 -16.74
CA ASP A 74 4.45 -9.65 -16.28
C ASP A 74 3.39 -8.58 -15.95
N VAL A 75 2.23 -8.63 -16.63
CA VAL A 75 1.10 -7.69 -16.42
C VAL A 75 0.50 -7.78 -15.02
N GLU A 76 0.35 -8.99 -14.48
CA GLU A 76 -0.20 -9.17 -13.12
C GLU A 76 0.79 -8.70 -12.06
N ILE A 77 2.08 -8.90 -12.33
CA ILE A 77 3.18 -8.46 -11.46
C ILE A 77 3.22 -6.93 -11.43
N ASP A 78 3.19 -6.29 -12.59
CA ASP A 78 3.17 -4.83 -12.71
C ASP A 78 1.95 -4.20 -12.00
N ALA A 79 0.77 -4.80 -12.18
CA ALA A 79 -0.45 -4.32 -11.51
C ALA A 79 -0.32 -4.39 -9.97
N SER A 80 0.32 -5.43 -9.46
CA SER A 80 0.54 -5.61 -8.02
C SER A 80 1.62 -4.66 -7.49
N LEU A 81 2.67 -4.41 -8.27
CA LEU A 81 3.70 -3.41 -7.94
C LEU A 81 3.13 -1.99 -7.89
N GLU A 82 2.20 -1.62 -8.78
CA GLU A 82 1.57 -0.29 -8.74
C GLU A 82 0.74 -0.08 -7.44
N GLN A 83 0.14 -1.15 -6.91
CA GLN A 83 -0.54 -1.10 -5.61
C GLN A 83 0.44 -0.81 -4.47
N VAL A 84 1.60 -1.48 -4.47
CA VAL A 84 2.66 -1.23 -3.49
C VAL A 84 3.17 0.21 -3.58
N VAL A 85 3.43 0.68 -4.80
CA VAL A 85 3.88 2.05 -5.07
C VAL A 85 2.86 3.08 -4.59
N THR A 86 1.56 2.79 -4.73
CA THR A 86 0.49 3.65 -4.24
C THR A 86 0.60 3.87 -2.73
N VAL A 87 0.77 2.82 -1.93
CA VAL A 87 0.90 2.94 -0.46
C VAL A 87 2.24 3.57 -0.09
N PHE A 88 3.32 3.18 -0.78
CA PHE A 88 4.67 3.71 -0.55
C PHE A 88 4.75 5.24 -0.73
N ARG A 89 4.03 5.80 -1.70
CA ARG A 89 3.97 7.26 -1.93
C ARG A 89 3.41 8.03 -0.74
N PHE A 90 2.61 7.39 0.12
CA PHE A 90 2.06 8.00 1.33
C PHE A 90 2.98 7.91 2.55
N LEU A 91 4.03 7.09 2.52
CA LEU A 91 4.95 6.93 3.65
C LEU A 91 5.93 8.11 3.75
N GLN A 92 6.13 8.60 4.98
CA GLN A 92 7.17 9.56 5.33
C GLN A 92 8.50 8.84 5.58
N ASP A 93 8.48 7.76 6.36
CA ASP A 93 9.66 6.98 6.77
C ASP A 93 10.05 5.92 5.72
N LYS A 94 10.47 6.38 4.53
CA LYS A 94 10.81 5.50 3.40
C LYS A 94 12.06 4.66 3.65
N ASP A 95 12.99 5.17 4.45
CA ASP A 95 14.19 4.48 4.92
C ASP A 95 13.85 3.31 5.84
N VAL A 96 12.84 3.45 6.71
CA VAL A 96 12.34 2.36 7.54
C VAL A 96 11.76 1.24 6.68
N PHE A 97 10.97 1.58 5.65
CA PHE A 97 10.49 0.60 4.67
C PHE A 97 11.66 -0.11 3.99
N GLU A 98 12.65 0.64 3.48
CA GLU A 98 13.80 0.07 2.76
C GLU A 98 14.59 -0.92 3.63
N ASN A 99 14.80 -0.58 4.90
CA ASN A 99 15.48 -1.46 5.86
C ASN A 99 14.74 -2.78 6.06
N PHE A 100 13.43 -2.75 6.30
CA PHE A 100 12.64 -3.98 6.45
C PHE A 100 12.54 -4.76 5.14
N TYR A 101 12.37 -4.07 4.01
CA TYR A 101 12.30 -4.69 2.70
C TYR A 101 13.57 -5.50 2.37
N LYS A 102 14.76 -4.92 2.60
CA LYS A 102 16.04 -5.62 2.44
C LYS A 102 16.15 -6.84 3.37
N GLN A 103 15.72 -6.71 4.62
CA GLN A 103 15.75 -7.81 5.58
C GLN A 103 14.84 -8.97 5.20
N HIS A 104 13.63 -8.68 4.70
CA HIS A 104 12.69 -9.71 4.28
C HIS A 104 13.12 -10.37 2.96
N LEU A 105 13.65 -9.60 2.01
CA LEU A 105 14.12 -10.13 0.72
C LEU A 105 15.37 -11.03 0.87
N ALA A 106 16.22 -10.75 1.85
CA ALA A 106 17.41 -11.56 2.13
C ALA A 106 17.08 -12.90 2.82
N ARG A 107 15.83 -13.14 3.21
CA ARG A 107 15.35 -14.34 3.89
C ARG A 107 14.49 -15.24 2.99
#